data_AF-A0A934ATN0-F1
#
_entry.id   AF-A0A934ATN0-F1
#
_cell.length_a   1.000
_cell.length_b   1.000
_cell.length_c   1.000
_cell.angle_alpha   90.00
_cell.angle_beta   90.00
_cell.angle_gamma   90.00
#
_symmetry.space_group_name_H-M   'P 1'
#
loop_
_entity.id
_entity.type
_entity.pdbx_description
1 polymer ?
#
loop_
_entity_poly.entity_id
_entity_poly.type
_entity_poly.pdbx_seq_one_letter_code
_entity_poly.pdbx_strand_id
1 'polypeptide(L)' 'MNVSQEAEKELVSLGRSEALRDDMDKLKSTWQSPFIRNGAIDTDLYIEFVQEFNEFINHQPKPFRPMIEKDMRL' A
#
# COMPACT_ATOMS: atom_id res chain seq x y z
N MET A 1 -9.09 -8.82 -13.28
CA MET A 1 -9.35 -9.87 -12.27
C MET A 1 -10.73 -10.44 -12.55
N ASN A 2 -10.84 -11.72 -12.90
CA ASN A 2 -12.15 -12.39 -12.96
C ASN A 2 -12.32 -13.13 -11.64
N VAL A 3 -13.25 -12.66 -10.82
CA VAL A 3 -13.60 -13.27 -9.53
C VAL A 3 -14.75 -14.25 -9.77
N SER A 4 -14.76 -15.40 -9.09
CA SER A 4 -15.87 -16.37 -9.24
C SER A 4 -17.18 -15.75 -8.71
N GLN A 5 -18.33 -16.20 -9.22
CA GLN A 5 -19.64 -15.71 -8.78
C GLN A 5 -19.90 -15.97 -7.28
N GLU A 6 -19.29 -17.02 -6.72
CA GLU A 6 -19.38 -17.32 -5.29
C GLU A 6 -18.58 -16.33 -4.45
N ALA A 7 -17.33 -16.05 -4.86
CA ALA A 7 -16.48 -15.08 -4.17
C ALA A 7 -17.05 -13.65 -4.28
N GLU A 8 -17.71 -13.31 -5.39
CA GLU A 8 -18.40 -12.02 -5.52
C GLU A 8 -19.58 -11.89 -4.54
N LYS A 9 -20.39 -12.96 -4.38
CA LYS A 9 -21.49 -12.99 -3.40
C LYS A 9 -20.98 -12.90 -1.97
N GLU A 10 -19.88 -13.58 -1.67
CA GLU A 10 -19.23 -13.53 -0.36
C GLU A 10 -18.70 -12.14 -0.03
N LEU A 11 -18.06 -11.47 -0.99
CA LEU A 11 -17.60 -10.08 -0.81
C LEU A 11 -18.75 -9.12 -0.53
N VAL A 12 -19.87 -9.27 -1.25
CA VAL A 12 -21.06 -8.43 -1.04
C VAL A 12 -21.71 -8.72 0.32
N SER A 13 -21.74 -9.98 0.76
CA SER A 13 -22.31 -10.33 2.07
C SER A 13 -21.43 -9.82 3.22
N LEU A 14 -20.11 -9.97 3.12
CA LEU A 14 -19.14 -9.44 4.07
C LEU A 14 -19.22 -7.91 4.16
N GLY A 15 -19.30 -7.21 3.03
CA GLY A 15 -19.43 -5.75 3.00
C GLY A 15 -20.70 -5.21 3.66
N ARG A 16 -21.72 -6.05 3.88
CA ARG A 16 -22.96 -5.71 4.61
C ARG A 16 -22.91 -6.10 6.09
N SER A 17 -21.87 -6.79 6.54
CA SER A 17 -21.71 -7.20 7.94
C SER A 17 -21.45 -5.98 8.83
N GLU A 18 -22.28 -5.81 9.86
CA GLU A 18 -22.09 -4.78 10.88
C GLU A 18 -20.81 -5.00 11.67
N ALA A 19 -20.47 -6.25 12.01
CA ALA A 19 -19.24 -6.58 12.70
C ALA A 19 -18.00 -6.15 11.90
N LEU A 20 -18.01 -6.37 10.58
CA LEU A 20 -16.92 -5.92 9.71
C LEU A 20 -16.84 -4.39 9.68
N ARG A 21 -17.98 -3.69 9.64
CA ARG A 21 -18.01 -2.23 9.67
C ARG A 21 -17.45 -1.68 10.99
N ASP A 22 -17.90 -2.22 12.12
CA ASP A 22 -17.43 -1.81 13.45
C ASP A 22 -15.92 -2.03 13.62
N ASP A 23 -15.40 -3.15 13.12
CA ASP A 23 -13.96 -3.43 13.17
C ASP A 23 -13.16 -2.50 12.26
N MET A 24 -13.68 -2.17 11.07
CA MET A 24 -13.05 -1.18 10.20
C MET A 24 -13.07 0.23 10.80
N ASP A 25 -14.14 0.61 11.50
CA ASP A 25 -14.22 1.89 12.19
C ASP A 25 -13.21 1.97 13.36
N LYS A 26 -13.04 0.87 14.13
CA LYS A 26 -11.99 0.77 15.15
C LYS A 26 -10.59 0.90 14.54
N LEU A 27 -10.32 0.18 13.44
CA LEU A 27 -9.04 0.27 12.72
C LEU A 27 -8.79 1.70 12.25
N LYS A 28 -9.79 2.36 11.66
CA LYS A 28 -9.68 3.73 11.20
C LYS A 28 -9.44 4.73 12.34
N SER A 29 -10.07 4.54 13.49
CA SER A 29 -9.85 5.38 14.68
C SER A 29 -8.46 5.21 15.29
N THR A 30 -7.85 4.03 15.10
CA THR A 30 -6.52 3.68 15.59
C THR A 30 -5.44 3.91 14.53
N TRP A 31 -5.83 4.18 13.29
CA TRP A 31 -4.91 4.32 12.17
C TRP A 31 -4.10 5.61 12.31
N GLN A 32 -2.92 5.48 12.89
CA GLN A 32 -1.87 6.46 12.79
C GLN A 32 -1.12 6.21 11.47
N SER A 33 -0.87 7.28 10.71
CA SER A 33 -0.03 7.15 9.53
C SER A 33 1.36 6.69 9.97
N PRO A 34 1.87 5.55 9.47
CA PRO A 34 3.14 5.00 9.91
C PRO A 34 4.33 5.92 9.58
N PHE A 35 4.12 6.92 8.73
CA PHE A 35 5.12 7.90 8.31
C PHE A 35 4.97 9.25 9.02
N ILE A 36 4.14 9.35 10.06
CA ILE A 36 3.98 10.58 10.85
C ILE A 36 4.50 10.33 12.27
N ARG A 37 5.53 11.07 12.66
CA ARG A 37 6.08 11.07 14.02
C ARG A 37 6.00 12.48 14.60
N ASN A 38 5.43 12.61 15.80
CA ASN A 38 5.22 13.91 16.48
C ASN A 38 4.44 14.94 15.64
N GLY A 39 3.50 14.49 14.81
CA GLY A 39 2.68 15.36 13.95
C GLY A 39 3.39 15.89 12.70
N ALA A 40 4.64 15.47 12.45
CA ALA A 40 5.38 15.77 11.23
C ALA A 40 5.59 14.51 10.40
N ILE A 41 5.71 14.68 9.08
CA ILE A 41 6.10 13.59 8.18
C ILE A 41 7.55 13.23 8.48
N ASP A 42 7.79 11.95 8.75
CA ASP A 42 9.10 11.38 8.99
C ASP A 42 9.54 10.63 7.73
N THR A 43 10.43 11.26 6.96
CA THR A 43 10.94 10.69 5.70
C THR A 43 11.84 9.49 5.95
N ASP A 44 12.50 9.41 7.11
CA ASP A 44 13.41 8.32 7.43
C ASP A 44 12.62 7.03 7.64
N LEU A 45 11.47 7.10 8.34
CA LEU A 45 10.55 5.97 8.49
C LEU A 45 10.02 5.47 7.13
N TYR A 46 9.77 6.39 6.19
CA TYR A 46 9.36 5.99 4.85
C TYR A 46 10.47 5.25 4.09
N ILE A 47 11.71 5.75 4.18
CA ILE A 47 12.87 5.12 3.54
C ILE A 47 13.11 3.72 4.12
N GLU A 48 13.07 3.59 5.44
CA GLU A 48 13.21 2.32 6.16
C GLU A 48 12.14 1.32 5.72
N PHE A 49 10.87 1.74 5.70
CA PHE A 49 9.77 0.90 5.21
C PHE A 49 10.02 0.40 3.78
N VAL A 50 10.45 1.27 2.86
CA VAL A 50 10.71 0.86 1.46
C VAL A 50 11.86 -0.13 1.38
N GLN A 51 12.90 0.03 2.20
CA GLN A 51 14.04 -0.90 2.25
C GLN A 51 13.59 -2.27 2.77
N GLU A 52 12.95 -2.32 3.94
CA GLU A 52 12.47 -3.56 4.55
C GLU A 52 11.42 -4.26 3.67
N PHE A 53 10.51 -3.50 3.05
CA PHE A 53 9.51 -4.06 2.15
C PHE A 53 10.14 -4.67 0.89
N ASN A 54 11.15 -4.01 0.33
CA ASN A 54 11.91 -4.53 -0.80
C ASN A 54 12.64 -5.83 -0.43
N GLU A 55 13.24 -5.90 0.77
CA GLU A 55 13.84 -7.14 1.28
C GLU A 55 12.79 -8.24 1.45
N PHE A 56 11.65 -7.91 2.07
CA PHE A 56 10.54 -8.83 2.31
C PHE A 56 10.00 -9.48 1.03
N ILE A 57 9.82 -8.70 -0.04
CA ILE A 57 9.35 -9.22 -1.34
C ILE A 57 10.48 -9.82 -2.20
N ASN A 58 11.71 -9.93 -1.65
CA ASN A 58 12.92 -10.32 -2.37
C ASN A 58 13.15 -9.49 -3.65
N HIS A 59 12.83 -8.20 -3.60
CA HIS A 59 12.99 -7.29 -4.72
C HIS A 59 14.46 -7.21 -5.12
N GLN A 60 14.76 -7.56 -6.36
CA GLN A 60 16.10 -7.39 -6.91
C GLN A 60 16.26 -5.94 -7.40
N PRO A 61 17.32 -5.22 -6.99
CA PRO A 61 17.60 -3.89 -7.49
C PRO A 61 17.59 -3.87 -9.02
N LYS A 62 16.79 -2.96 -9.60
CA LYS A 62 16.75 -2.81 -11.04
C LYS A 62 18.14 -2.40 -11.53
N PRO A 63 18.76 -3.12 -12.48
CA PRO A 63 20.05 -2.72 -13.01
C PRO A 63 19.94 -1.32 -13.61
N PHE A 64 20.94 -0.49 -13.36
CA PHE A 64 21.00 0.86 -13.91
C PHE A 64 20.86 0.79 -15.44
N ARG A 65 19.92 1.55 -15.97
CA ARG A 65 19.77 1.76 -17.42
C ARG A 65 19.99 3.25 -17.68
N PRO A 66 20.92 3.61 -18.58
CA PRO A 66 21.06 5.00 -19.00
C PRO A 66 19.70 5.54 -19.44
N MET A 67 19.36 6.74 -18.99
CA MET A 67 18.19 7.45 -19.51
C MET A 67 18.51 7.81 -20.96
N ILE A 68 17.86 7.12 -21.90
CA ILE A 68 17.95 7.44 -23.33
C ILE A 68 16.76 8.37 -23.61
N GLU A 69 16.99 9.68 -23.48
CA GLU A 69 16.02 10.66 -23.94
C GLU A 69 16.03 10.65 -25.47
N LYS A 70 14.88 10.33 -26.08
CA LYS A 70 14.75 10.26 -27.54
C LYS A 70 14.24 11.57 -28.12
N ASP A 71 13.66 12.44 -27.29
CA ASP A 71 13.08 13.70 -27.72
C ASP A 71 13.61 14.85 -26.87
N MET A 72 14.63 15.54 -27.41
CA MET A 72 15.29 16.69 -26.78
C MET A 72 14.75 18.02 -27.35
N ARG A 73 13.52 18.06 -27.86
CA ARG A 73 12.90 19.30 -28.32
C ARG A 73 12.61 20.23 -27.13
N LEU A 74 13.07 21.47 -27.24
CA LEU A 74 12.90 22.55 -26.27
C LEU A 74 11.44 23.05 -26.23
#